data_AF-A0A1G0MT51-F1
#
_entry.id   AF-A0A1G0MT51-F1
#
_cell.length_a   1.000
_cell.length_b   1.000
_cell.length_c   1.000
_cell.angle_alpha   90.00
_cell.angle_beta   90.00
_cell.angle_gamma   90.00
#
_symmetry.space_group_name_H-M   'P 1'
#
loop_
_entity.id
_entity.type
_entity.pdbx_description
1 polymer ?
#
loop_
_entity_poly.entity_id
_entity_poly.type
_entity_poly.pdbx_seq_one_letter_code
_entity_poly.pdbx_strand_id
1 'polypeptide(L)' 'VVADERSRRDGSFIENVGTYDPTKNPAVVKLKTEKAAAWLSKGAQPTDTV' A
#
# COMPACT_ATOMS: atom_id res chain seq x y z
N VAL A 1 -0.04 -1.01 1.38
CA VAL A 1 -0.85 -2.24 1.14
C VAL A 1 -2.32 -1.84 0.94
N VAL A 2 -3.10 -2.60 0.18
CA VAL A 2 -4.56 -2.36 0.00
C VAL A 2 -5.32 -3.31 0.91
N ALA A 3 -6.09 -2.74 1.84
CA ALA A 3 -6.95 -3.45 2.77
C ALA A 3 -8.27 -2.67 2.92
N ASP A 4 -9.33 -3.38 3.33
CA ASP A 4 -10.62 -2.77 3.67
C ASP A 4 -10.47 -1.91 4.94
N GLU A 5 -11.20 -0.79 5.02
CA GLU A 5 -11.15 0.13 6.17
C GLU A 5 -11.54 -0.55 7.49
N ARG A 6 -12.41 -1.57 7.44
CA ARG A 6 -12.87 -2.33 8.61
C ARG A 6 -11.90 -3.46 8.99
N SER A 7 -10.90 -3.74 8.16
CA SER A 7 -9.90 -4.75 8.46
C SER A 7 -8.96 -4.29 9.57
N ARG A 8 -8.57 -5.23 10.44
CA ARG A 8 -7.50 -4.98 11.43
C ARG A 8 -6.23 -4.54 10.69
N ARG A 9 -5.48 -3.60 11.28
CA ARG A 9 -4.26 -2.98 10.69
C ARG A 9 -3.26 -4.00 10.10
N ASP A 10 -3.08 -5.14 10.80
CA ASP A 10 -2.17 -6.22 10.40
C ASP A 10 -2.94 -7.50 9.95
N GLY A 11 -4.22 -7.35 9.58
CA GLY A 11 -5.14 -8.43 9.22
C GLY A 11 -5.11 -8.79 7.73
N SER A 12 -6.22 -9.35 7.24
CA SER A 12 -6.36 -9.72 5.83
C SER A 12 -6.25 -8.48 4.93
N PHE A 13 -5.17 -8.41 4.17
CA PHE A 13 -4.98 -7.46 3.09
C PHE A 13 -5.40 -8.09 1.76
N ILE A 14 -5.99 -7.29 0.88
CA ILE A 14 -6.45 -7.73 -0.45
C ILE A 14 -5.22 -7.88 -1.36
N GLU A 15 -4.35 -6.87 -1.36
CA GLU A 15 -3.19 -6.86 -2.24
C GLU A 15 -2.02 -6.02 -1.70
N ASN A 16 -0.80 -6.53 -1.86
CA ASN A 16 0.40 -5.76 -1.58
C ASN A 16 0.83 -4.94 -2.82
N VAL A 17 0.49 -3.65 -2.81
CA VAL A 17 0.82 -2.65 -3.84
C VAL A 17 2.24 -2.09 -3.68
N GLY A 18 2.86 -2.29 -2.52
CA GLY A 18 4.22 -1.90 -2.28
C GLY A 18 4.67 -2.08 -0.84
N THR A 19 5.99 -2.11 -0.67
CA THR A 19 6.63 -2.23 0.64
C THR A 19 7.46 -0.99 0.90
N TYR A 20 7.31 -0.43 2.09
CA TYR A 20 8.17 0.60 2.64
C TYR A 20 9.05 -0.02 3.72
N ASP A 21 10.37 0.04 3.53
CA ASP A 21 11.34 -0.40 4.54
C ASP A 21 12.15 0.81 5.06
N PRO A 22 11.79 1.35 6.24
CA PRO A 22 12.48 2.47 6.86
C PRO A 22 13.80 2.08 7.53
N THR A 23 14.10 0.78 7.66
CA THR A 23 15.31 0.31 8.37
C THR A 23 16.57 0.40 7.51
N LYS A 24 16.41 0.59 6.20
CA LYS A 24 17.51 0.77 5.25
C LYS A 24 17.74 2.25 4.94
N ASN A 25 19.00 2.63 4.80
CA ASN A 25 19.40 3.97 4.41
C ASN A 25 20.16 3.87 3.08
N PRO A 26 19.59 4.28 1.94
CA PRO A 26 18.31 4.98 1.74
C PRO A 26 17.07 4.09 1.92
N ALA A 27 15.96 4.70 2.36
CA ALA A 27 14.70 4.00 2.57
C ALA A 27 14.27 3.27 1.29
N VAL A 28 14.04 1.96 1.41
CA VAL A 28 13.68 1.14 0.24
C VAL A 28 12.17 1.22 0.06
N VAL A 29 11.76 2.04 -0.91
CA VAL A 29 10.38 2.12 -1.39
C VAL A 29 10.25 1.21 -2.61
N LYS A 30 9.50 0.12 -2.47
CA LYS A 30 9.15 -0.74 -3.61
C LYS A 30 7.66 -0.57 -3.90
N LEU A 31 7.32 0.39 -4.75
CA LEU A 31 5.95 0.62 -5.20
C LEU A 31 5.72 -0.03 -6.58
N LYS A 32 4.64 -0.79 -6.72
CA LYS A 32 4.18 -1.30 -8.02
C LYS A 32 3.19 -0.28 -8.60
N THR A 33 3.71 0.67 -9.36
CA THR A 33 2.95 1.78 -9.97
C THR A 33 1.76 1.32 -10.82
N GLU A 34 1.89 0.23 -11.57
CA GLU A 34 0.79 -0.33 -12.38
C GLU A 34 -0.41 -0.78 -11.51
N LYS A 35 -0.13 -1.41 -10.38
CA LYS A 35 -1.16 -1.87 -9.44
C LYS A 35 -1.74 -0.71 -8.66
N ALA A 36 -0.90 0.25 -8.26
CA ALA A 36 -1.35 1.48 -7.61
C ALA A 36 -2.32 2.24 -8.53
N ALA A 37 -1.99 2.40 -9.81
CA ALA A 37 -2.86 3.06 -10.79
C ALA A 37 -4.20 2.34 -10.98
N ALA A 38 -4.19 1.00 -11.03
CA ALA A 38 -5.42 0.21 -11.14
C ALA A 38 -6.33 0.37 -9.91
N TRP A 39 -5.77 0.44 -8.70
CA TRP A 39 -6.53 0.66 -7.47
C TRP A 39 -7.02 2.10 -7.31
N LEU A 40 -6.21 3.09 -7.71
CA LEU A 40 -6.64 4.49 -7.79
C LEU A 40 -7.85 4.64 -8.74
N SER A 41 -7.82 3.98 -9.90
CA SER A 41 -8.95 3.96 -10.85
C SER A 41 -10.20 3.28 -10.28
N LYS A 42 -10.04 2.28 -9.41
CA LYS A 42 -11.14 1.61 -8.69
C LYS A 42 -11.70 2.42 -7.51
N GLY A 43 -11.15 3.59 -7.20
CA GLY A 43 -11.60 4.44 -6.09
C GLY A 43 -10.92 4.14 -4.76
N ALA A 44 -9.73 3.52 -4.76
CA ALA A 44 -8.95 3.39 -3.54
C ALA A 44 -8.51 4.77 -3.04
N GLN A 45 -8.76 5.06 -1.77
CA GLN A 45 -8.37 6.31 -1.13
C GLN A 45 -6.99 6.14 -0.47
N PRO A 46 -5.94 6.85 -0.94
CA PRO A 46 -4.63 6.80 -0.31
C PRO A 46 -4.64 7.56 1.02
N THR A 47 -3.93 7.04 2.01
CA THR A 47 -3.70 7.71 3.31
C THR A 47 -2.29 8.30 3.35
N ASP A 48 -2.14 9.47 3.96
CA ASP A 48 -0.92 10.31 3.95
C ASP A 48 0.31 9.66 4.64
N THR A 49 0.11 8.51 5.29
CA THR A 49 1.20 7.72 5.88
C THR A 49 1.03 6.22 5.58
N VAL A 50 1.24 5.80 4.32
CA VAL A 50 1.59 4.42 3.92
C VAL A 50 2.43 4.43 2.64
#